data_AF-A0A9D5WIY0-F1
#
_entry.id   AF-A0A9D5WIY0-F1
#
_cell.length_a   1.000
_cell.length_b   1.000
_cell.length_c   1.000
_cell.angle_alpha   90.00
_cell.angle_beta   90.00
_cell.angle_gamma   90.00
#
_symmetry.space_group_name_H-M   'P 1'
#
loop_
_entity.id
_entity.type
_entity.pdbx_description
1 polymer ?
#
loop_
_entity_poly.entity_id
_entity_poly.type
_entity_poly.pdbx_seq_one_letter_code
_entity_poly.pdbx_strand_id
1 'polypeptide(L)'
;MKGAFDAKMPEDIVTQLTNLAQGNESYAAFNQRIVNTKMPVIGVRVPDLRRLARELAPNMSAADISELLTAQNESFDYVLLC
;
A
#
# COMPACT_ATOMS: atom_id res chain seq x y z
N MET A 1 2.27 10.28 -26.87
CA MET A 1 1.17 9.47 -26.33
C MET A 1 0.61 10.19 -25.11
N LYS A 2 -0.47 10.96 -25.28
CA LYS A 2 -1.10 11.74 -24.21
C LYS A 2 -2.39 11.02 -23.85
N GLY A 3 -2.25 10.02 -22.99
CA GLY A 3 -3.36 9.20 -22.50
C GLY A 3 -4.12 9.94 -21.41
N ALA A 4 -5.45 9.88 -21.54
CA ALA A 4 -6.46 10.36 -20.61
C ALA A 4 -6.10 10.18 -19.12
N PHE A 5 -5.74 11.28 -18.45
CA PHE A 5 -5.73 11.38 -16.98
C PHE A 5 -6.39 12.70 -16.54
N ASP A 6 -7.39 13.16 -17.30
CA ASP A 6 -8.20 14.35 -17.01
C ASP A 6 -9.41 14.00 -16.11
N ALA A 7 -9.13 13.34 -14.99
CA ALA A 7 -10.05 13.21 -13.87
C ALA A 7 -9.26 13.54 -12.62
N LYS A 8 -9.19 14.83 -12.29
CA LYS A 8 -8.80 15.42 -10.99
C LYS A 8 -7.96 14.44 -10.15
N MET A 9 -6.64 14.36 -10.42
CA MET A 9 -5.75 13.41 -9.71
C MET A 9 -6.06 13.48 -8.21
N PRO A 10 -6.51 12.37 -7.58
CA PRO A 10 -6.57 12.34 -6.12
C PRO A 10 -5.17 12.72 -5.65
N GLU A 11 -5.04 13.57 -4.62
CA GLU A 11 -3.75 14.06 -4.10
C GLU A 11 -2.65 13.02 -4.33
N ASP A 12 -1.55 13.40 -5.00
CA ASP A 12 -0.52 12.48 -5.48
C ASP A 12 -0.37 11.26 -4.54
N ILE A 13 -0.75 10.07 -5.02
CA ILE A 13 -0.81 8.85 -4.20
C ILE A 13 0.54 8.63 -3.49
N VAL A 14 1.64 9.05 -4.11
CA VAL A 14 2.99 9.03 -3.52
C VAL A 14 3.07 9.89 -2.27
N THR A 15 2.48 11.09 -2.29
CA THR A 15 2.38 11.99 -1.13
C THR A 15 1.53 11.37 -0.02
N GLN A 16 0.38 10.78 -0.36
CA GLN A 16 -0.48 10.12 0.65
C GLN A 16 0.23 8.93 1.32
N LEU A 17 0.90 8.09 0.53
CA LEU A 17 1.69 6.97 1.05
C LEU A 17 2.87 7.45 1.91
N THR A 18 3.52 8.55 1.51
CA THR A 18 4.62 9.14 2.29
C THR A 18 4.13 9.66 3.64
N ASN A 19 2.95 10.29 3.68
CA ASN A 19 2.33 10.75 4.93
C ASN A 19 1.95 9.58 5.84
N LEU A 20 1.38 8.50 5.29
CA LEU A 20 1.04 7.28 6.05
C LEU A 20 2.29 6.55 6.59
N ALA A 21 3.43 6.71 5.91
CA ALA A 21 4.70 6.14 6.32
C ALA A 21 5.45 6.98 7.37
N GLN A 22 5.06 8.22 7.60
CA GLN A 22 5.75 9.12 8.51
C GLN A 22 5.75 8.56 9.94
N GLY A 23 6.92 8.41 10.56
CA GLY A 23 7.05 7.80 11.89
C GLY A 23 7.09 6.27 11.90
N ASN A 24 7.07 5.61 10.73
CA ASN A 24 7.21 4.15 10.59
C ASN A 24 8.60 3.73 10.10
N GLU A 25 9.65 4.56 10.27
CA GLU A 25 11.00 4.32 9.73
C GLU A 25 11.62 3.02 10.29
N SER A 26 11.44 2.77 11.59
CA SER A 26 11.90 1.54 12.24
C SER A 26 11.18 0.29 11.69
N TYR A 27 9.90 0.42 11.35
CA TYR A 27 9.10 -0.65 10.77
C TYR A 27 9.52 -0.94 9.31
N ALA A 28 9.78 0.11 8.54
CA ALA A 28 10.33 0.00 7.18
C ALA A 28 11.68 -0.71 7.17
N ALA A 29 12.61 -0.29 8.04
CA ALA A 29 13.95 -0.87 8.15
C ALA A 29 13.92 -2.33 8.61
N PHE A 30 13.02 -2.67 9.54
CA PHE A 30 12.81 -4.05 9.98
C PHE A 30 12.28 -4.92 8.84
N ASN A 31 11.21 -4.47 8.17
CA ASN A 31 10.60 -5.22 7.08
C ASN A 31 11.59 -5.40 5.91
N GLN A 32 12.37 -4.38 5.56
CA GLN A 32 13.36 -4.46 4.48
C GLN A 32 14.38 -5.58 4.72
N ARG A 33 14.78 -5.81 5.97
CA ARG A 33 15.68 -6.92 6.35
C ARG A 33 15.02 -8.28 6.19
N ILE A 34 13.72 -8.39 6.46
CA ILE A 34 12.97 -9.65 6.40
C ILE A 34 12.65 -10.03 4.96
N VAL A 35 12.11 -9.09 4.19
CA VAL A 35 11.63 -9.38 2.83
C VAL A 35 12.77 -9.54 1.82
N ASN A 36 14.02 -9.28 2.23
CA ASN A 36 15.24 -9.42 1.43
C ASN A 36 15.09 -8.87 0.00
N THR A 37 14.49 -7.69 -0.12
CA THR A 37 14.16 -7.08 -1.41
C THR A 37 15.16 -6.01 -1.78
N LYS A 38 15.44 -5.87 -3.08
CA LYS A 38 16.20 -4.75 -3.64
C LYS A 38 15.34 -3.49 -3.80
N MET A 39 14.03 -3.59 -3.60
CA MET A 39 13.10 -2.46 -3.70
C MET A 39 13.08 -1.62 -2.41
N PRO A 40 12.82 -0.30 -2.51
CA PRO A 40 12.62 0.52 -1.32
C PRO A 40 11.34 0.10 -0.59
N VAL A 41 11.44 -0.12 0.73
CA VAL A 41 10.30 -0.40 1.61
C VAL A 41 9.88 0.90 2.28
N ILE A 42 8.65 1.35 2.02
CA ILE A 42 8.16 2.67 2.45
C ILE A 42 7.69 2.65 3.92
N GLY A 43 7.23 1.51 4.43
CA GLY A 43 6.79 1.38 5.83
C GLY A 43 5.32 1.71 6.11
N VAL A 44 4.49 1.83 5.08
CA VAL A 44 3.03 1.97 5.22
C VAL A 44 2.43 0.67 5.81
N ARG A 45 1.52 0.80 6.78
CA ARG A 45 0.84 -0.35 7.38
C ARG A 45 -0.28 -0.86 6.47
N VAL A 46 -0.50 -2.17 6.48
CA VAL A 46 -1.54 -2.83 5.67
C VAL A 46 -2.95 -2.28 5.94
N PRO A 47 -3.39 -2.00 7.18
CA PRO A 47 -4.70 -1.39 7.43
C PRO A 47 -4.86 -0.03 6.75
N ASP A 48 -3.84 0.82 6.80
CA ASP A 48 -3.86 2.15 6.17
C ASP A 48 -3.86 2.05 4.65
N LEU A 49 -3.07 1.13 4.09
CA LEU A 49 -3.07 0.86 2.65
C LEU A 49 -4.43 0.34 2.17
N ARG A 50 -5.06 -0.54 2.95
CA ARG A 50 -6.42 -1.06 2.66
C ARG A 50 -7.47 0.04 2.76
N ARG A 51 -7.33 0.97 3.70
CA ARG A 51 -8.18 2.15 3.81
C ARG A 51 -8.03 3.05 2.58
N LEU A 52 -6.80 3.39 2.22
CA LEU A 52 -6.51 4.21 1.03
C LEU A 52 -7.05 3.56 -0.25
N ALA A 53 -6.88 2.24 -0.41
CA ALA A 53 -7.41 1.51 -1.55
C ALA A 53 -8.95 1.58 -1.63
N ARG A 54 -9.65 1.53 -0.49
CA ARG A 54 -11.11 1.71 -0.45
C ARG A 54 -11.54 3.13 -0.79
N GLU A 55 -10.81 4.13 -0.33
CA GLU A 55 -11.07 5.54 -0.65
C GLU A 55 -10.88 5.81 -2.16
N LEU A 56 -9.87 5.18 -2.78
CA LEU A 56 -9.60 5.28 -4.21
C LEU A 56 -10.56 4.45 -5.08
N ALA A 57 -11.06 3.32 -4.58
CA ALA A 57 -11.94 2.41 -5.30
C ALA A 57 -13.20 2.06 -4.47
N PRO A 58 -14.12 3.02 -4.25
CA PRO A 58 -15.27 2.82 -3.37
C PRO A 58 -16.27 1.77 -3.86
N ASN A 59 -16.25 1.45 -5.16
CA ASN A 59 -17.12 0.44 -5.77
C ASN A 59 -16.52 -0.98 -5.72
N MET A 60 -15.27 -1.14 -5.25
CA MET A 60 -14.59 -2.42 -5.18
C MET A 60 -14.80 -3.05 -3.80
N SER A 61 -15.07 -4.35 -3.76
CA SER A 61 -15.31 -5.02 -2.49
C SER A 61 -14.03 -5.12 -1.66
N ALA A 62 -14.19 -5.22 -0.34
CA ALA A 62 -13.08 -5.43 0.57
C ALA A 62 -12.28 -6.72 0.26
N ALA A 63 -12.96 -7.74 -0.26
CA ALA A 63 -12.35 -9.01 -0.64
C ALA A 63 -11.46 -8.83 -1.86
N ASP A 64 -11.96 -8.18 -2.90
CA ASP A 64 -11.22 -7.93 -4.15
C ASP A 64 -9.98 -7.05 -3.88
N ILE A 65 -10.11 -6.03 -3.03
CA ILE A 65 -8.96 -5.20 -2.61
C ILE A 65 -7.93 -6.05 -1.87
N SER A 66 -8.37 -6.92 -0.95
CA SER A 66 -7.43 -7.77 -0.21
C SER A 66 -6.73 -8.76 -1.14
N GLU A 67 -7.44 -9.34 -2.10
CA GLU A 67 -6.88 -10.24 -3.10
C GLU A 67 -5.81 -9.53 -3.95
N LEU A 68 -6.08 -8.31 -4.43
CA LEU A 68 -5.10 -7.51 -5.18
C LEU A 68 -3.85 -7.17 -4.38
N LEU A 69 -4.00 -6.93 -3.07
CA LEU A 69 -2.87 -6.67 -2.19
C LEU A 69 -2.05 -7.94 -1.88
N THR A 70 -2.68 -9.12 -1.86
CA THR A 70 -2.02 -10.42 -1.63
C THR A 70 -1.37 -10.99 -2.89
N ALA A 71 -2.01 -10.86 -4.05
CA ALA A 71 -1.64 -11.53 -5.30
C ALA A 71 -0.25 -11.17 -5.87
N GLN A 72 0.34 -10.06 -5.42
CA GLN A 72 1.67 -9.64 -5.86
C GLN A 72 2.77 -9.82 -4.81
N ASN A 73 2.45 -10.36 -3.63
CA ASN A 73 3.43 -10.52 -2.56
C ASN A 73 3.07 -11.67 -1.61
N GLU A 74 3.39 -12.90 -2.01
CA GLU A 74 3.28 -14.10 -1.16
C GLU A 74 4.15 -14.02 0.12
N SER A 75 5.12 -13.09 0.16
CA SER A 75 5.94 -12.84 1.34
C SER A 75 5.21 -12.09 2.47
N PHE A 76 4.00 -11.58 2.22
CA PHE A 76 3.20 -10.81 3.19
C PHE A 76 2.11 -11.63 3.88
N ASP A 77 2.36 -12.91 4.14
CA ASP A 77 1.71 -13.63 5.25
C ASP A 77 2.24 -13.11 6.60
N TYR A 78 2.03 -11.82 6.86
CA TYR A 78 2.18 -11.24 8.20
C TYR A 78 0.81 -11.16 8.85
N VAL A 79 0.44 -12.29 9.44
CA VAL A 79 -0.30 -12.39 10.71
C VAL A 79 -1.62 -11.60 10.73
N LEU A 80 -2.64 -12.18 10.09
CA LEU A 80 -4.02 -12.07 10.56
C LEU A 80 -4.15 -12.84 11.88
N LEU A 81 -3.66 -12.25 12.97
CA LEU A 81 -4.10 -12.56 14.33
C LEU A 81 -4.56 -11.25 14.96
N CYS A 82 -5.78 -10.86 14.61
CA CYS A 82 -6.87 -10.38 15.48
C CYS A 82 -8.01 -9.82 14.62
#